data_AF-A0A7C6E8Y0-F1
#
_entry.id   AF-A0A7C6E8Y0-F1
#
_cell.length_a   1.000
_cell.length_b   1.000
_cell.length_c   1.000
_cell.angle_alpha   90.00
_cell.angle_beta   90.00
_cell.angle_gamma   90.00
#
_symmetry.space_group_name_H-M   'P 1'
#
loop_
_entity.id
_entity.type
_entity.pdbx_description
1 polymer ?
#
loop_
_entity_poly.entity_id
_entity_poly.type
_entity_poly.pdbx_seq_one_letter_code
_entity_poly.pdbx_strand_id
1 'polypeptide(L)'
;MLSKAFSWLSQSFELFKQAWLTFVLQTLFILLTIIVSYLMKILILSVFLYVIYLILIAGMFISFDNVKNSKKITFDNLFDGFSNNLSNLIMLGIIFLLFSLIVSYFLAQFVNLDTI
;
A
#
# COMPACT_ATOMS: atom_id res chain seq x y z
N MET A 1 -3.28 -27.93 14.76
CA MET A 1 -3.01 -26.54 14.32
C MET A 1 -2.61 -26.47 12.85
N LEU A 2 -1.72 -27.35 12.35
CA LEU A 2 -1.30 -27.38 10.94
C LEU A 2 -2.44 -27.58 9.92
N SER A 3 -3.46 -28.41 10.21
CA SER A 3 -4.54 -28.65 9.24
C SER A 3 -5.42 -27.42 8.96
N LYS A 4 -5.60 -26.54 9.95
CA LYS A 4 -6.34 -25.28 9.77
C LYS A 4 -5.55 -24.29 8.91
N ALA A 5 -4.24 -24.22 9.09
CA ALA A 5 -3.36 -23.37 8.29
C ALA A 5 -3.32 -23.82 6.82
N PHE A 6 -3.17 -25.12 6.56
CA PHE A 6 -3.22 -25.66 5.20
C PHE A 6 -4.59 -25.48 4.54
N SER A 7 -5.68 -25.66 5.29
CA SER A 7 -7.03 -25.41 4.79
C SER A 7 -7.23 -23.94 4.41
N TRP A 8 -6.77 -23.00 5.25
CA TRP A 8 -6.81 -21.56 4.95
C TRP A 8 -6.01 -21.23 3.68
N LEU A 9 -4.79 -21.76 3.56
CA LEU A 9 -3.91 -21.48 2.43
C LEU A 9 -4.48 -22.04 1.11
N SER A 10 -5.11 -23.22 1.17
CA SER A 10 -5.83 -23.80 0.02
C SER A 10 -7.01 -22.93 -0.41
N GLN A 11 -7.82 -22.45 0.55
CA GLN A 11 -8.95 -21.55 0.26
C GLN A 11 -8.49 -20.22 -0.36
N SER A 12 -7.42 -19.63 0.18
CA SER A 12 -6.82 -18.42 -0.39
C SER A 12 -6.30 -18.64 -1.81
N PHE A 13 -5.73 -19.82 -2.09
CA PHE A 13 -5.26 -20.14 -3.44
C PHE A 13 -6.40 -20.34 -4.44
N GLU A 14 -7.55 -20.86 -4.00
CA GLU A 14 -8.76 -20.90 -4.84
C GLU A 14 -9.28 -19.50 -5.17
N LEU A 15 -9.34 -18.61 -4.17
CA LEU A 15 -9.70 -17.20 -4.40
C LEU A 15 -8.73 -16.52 -5.36
N PHE A 16 -7.43 -16.79 -5.22
CA PHE A 16 -6.41 -16.28 -6.14
C PHE A 16 -6.67 -16.75 -7.58
N LYS A 17 -6.96 -18.03 -7.83
CA LYS A 17 -7.24 -18.54 -9.18
C LYS A 17 -8.43 -17.84 -9.86
N GLN A 18 -9.43 -17.40 -9.10
CA GLN A 18 -10.60 -16.73 -9.65
C GLN A 18 -10.28 -15.35 -10.26
N ALA A 19 -9.24 -14.67 -9.75
CA ALA A 19 -8.90 -13.32 -10.17
C ALA A 19 -7.38 -13.05 -10.28
N TRP A 20 -6.63 -14.11 -10.62
CA TRP A 20 -5.17 -14.12 -10.60
C TRP A 20 -4.55 -13.03 -11.48
N LEU A 21 -5.13 -12.79 -12.66
CA LEU A 21 -4.63 -11.80 -13.61
C LEU A 21 -4.71 -10.39 -13.01
N THR A 22 -5.86 -10.03 -12.42
CA THR A 22 -6.07 -8.73 -11.78
C THR A 22 -5.10 -8.54 -10.60
N PHE A 23 -4.91 -9.56 -9.77
CA PHE A 23 -3.94 -9.50 -8.67
C PHE A 23 -2.51 -9.28 -9.14
N VAL A 24 -2.09 -10.02 -10.18
CA VAL A 24 -0.74 -9.89 -10.73
C VAL A 24 -0.55 -8.48 -11.27
N LEU A 25 -1.51 -7.94 -12.01
CA LEU A 25 -1.45 -6.58 -12.54
C LEU A 25 -1.39 -5.52 -11.42
N GLN A 26 -2.23 -5.64 -10.40
CA GLN A 26 -2.22 -4.74 -9.24
C GLN A 26 -0.89 -4.80 -8.48
N THR A 27 -0.38 -6.00 -8.23
CA THR A 27 0.90 -6.22 -7.55
C THR A 27 2.06 -5.63 -8.36
N LEU A 28 2.07 -5.88 -9.67
CA LEU A 28 3.12 -5.42 -10.57
C LEU A 28 3.10 -3.89 -10.69
N PHE A 29 1.92 -3.27 -10.69
CA PHE A 29 1.77 -1.83 -10.62
C PHE A 29 2.36 -1.26 -9.32
N ILE A 30 2.01 -1.80 -8.15
CA ILE A 30 2.58 -1.37 -6.86
C ILE A 30 4.11 -1.51 -6.89
N LEU A 31 4.63 -2.66 -7.32
CA LEU A 31 6.07 -2.89 -7.42
C LEU A 31 6.77 -1.85 -8.32
N LEU A 32 6.17 -1.55 -9.47
CA LEU A 32 6.72 -0.58 -10.43
C LEU A 32 6.75 0.82 -9.82
N THR A 33 5.71 1.22 -9.07
CA THR A 33 5.72 2.50 -8.34
C THR A 33 6.82 2.56 -7.28
N ILE A 34 7.12 1.47 -6.57
CA ILE A 34 8.23 1.38 -5.61
C ILE A 34 9.58 1.54 -6.31
N ILE A 35 9.78 0.83 -7.42
CA ILE A 35 11.03 0.89 -8.19
C ILE A 35 11.30 2.30 -8.71
N VAL A 36 10.30 2.91 -9.37
CA VAL A 36 10.41 4.28 -9.91
C VAL A 36 10.75 5.26 -8.79
N SER A 37 10.08 5.13 -7.66
CA SER A 37 10.28 5.98 -6.49
C SER A 37 11.70 5.91 -5.93
N TYR A 38 12.24 4.69 -5.82
CA TYR A 38 13.60 4.48 -5.37
C TYR A 38 14.64 5.08 -6.35
N LEU A 39 14.42 4.90 -7.65
CA LEU A 39 15.31 5.41 -8.70
C LEU A 39 15.38 6.95 -8.73
N MET A 40 14.29 7.64 -8.39
CA MET A 40 14.27 9.09 -8.39
C MET A 40 15.15 9.71 -7.28
N LYS A 41 15.55 8.95 -6.24
CA LYS A 41 16.36 9.44 -5.10
C LYS A 41 15.82 10.71 -4.43
N ILE A 42 14.52 11.01 -4.59
CA ILE A 42 13.91 12.20 -3.99
C ILE A 42 13.53 11.86 -2.56
N LEU A 43 14.42 12.18 -1.62
CA LEU A 43 14.24 11.95 -0.18
C LEU A 43 12.91 12.52 0.33
N ILE A 44 12.51 13.72 -0.12
CA ILE A 44 11.23 14.34 0.28
C ILE A 44 10.01 13.59 -0.25
N LEU A 45 10.11 12.96 -1.43
CA LEU A 45 9.00 12.26 -2.08
C LEU A 45 8.77 10.88 -1.43
N SER A 46 9.81 10.30 -0.83
CA SER A 46 9.76 8.97 -0.19
C SER A 46 8.65 8.86 0.87
N VAL A 47 8.41 9.93 1.63
CA VAL A 47 7.37 10.01 2.67
C VAL A 47 5.97 9.94 2.05
N PHE A 48 5.71 10.75 1.01
CA PHE A 48 4.43 10.75 0.30
C PHE A 48 4.14 9.40 -0.36
N LEU A 49 5.17 8.79 -0.92
CA LEU A 49 5.08 7.49 -1.57
C LEU A 49 4.71 6.39 -0.57
N TYR A 50 5.22 6.47 0.66
CA TYR A 50 4.84 5.53 1.73
C TYR A 50 3.34 5.54 2.02
N VAL A 51 2.74 6.73 2.08
CA VAL A 51 1.27 6.89 2.27
C VAL A 51 0.52 6.33 1.07
N ILE A 52 0.96 6.65 -0.15
CA ILE A 52 0.35 6.14 -1.38
C ILE A 52 0.38 4.61 -1.42
N TYR A 53 1.46 3.97 -0.99
CA TYR A 53 1.54 2.51 -0.95
C TYR A 53 0.58 1.89 0.05
N LEU A 54 0.47 2.45 1.26
CA LEU A 54 -0.50 1.96 2.25
C LEU A 54 -1.93 2.01 1.69
N ILE A 55 -2.25 3.04 0.94
CA ILE A 55 -3.55 3.20 0.29
C ILE A 55 -3.76 2.16 -0.82
N LEU A 56 -2.78 2.00 -1.72
CA LEU A 56 -2.87 1.03 -2.82
C LEU A 56 -2.98 -0.41 -2.27
N ILE A 57 -2.24 -0.72 -1.21
CA ILE A 57 -2.33 -2.00 -0.51
C ILE A 57 -3.73 -2.19 0.11
N ALA A 58 -4.30 -1.14 0.73
CA ALA A 58 -5.67 -1.20 1.24
C ALA A 58 -6.69 -1.44 0.12
N GLY A 59 -6.55 -0.78 -1.04
CA GLY A 59 -7.39 -1.02 -2.22
C GLY A 59 -7.26 -2.45 -2.77
N MET A 60 -6.06 -3.01 -2.75
CA MET A 60 -5.80 -4.40 -3.12
C MET A 60 -6.49 -5.39 -2.15
N PHE A 61 -6.48 -5.12 -0.83
CA PHE A 61 -7.23 -5.93 0.13
C PHE A 61 -8.74 -5.84 -0.07
N ILE A 62 -9.28 -4.64 -0.33
CA ILE A 62 -10.70 -4.44 -0.65
C ILE A 62 -11.08 -5.21 -1.92
N SER A 63 -10.22 -5.17 -2.94
CA SER A 63 -10.39 -5.95 -4.17
C SER A 63 -10.50 -7.45 -3.86
N PHE A 64 -9.64 -7.98 -2.99
CA PHE A 64 -9.66 -9.39 -2.63
C PHE A 64 -10.86 -9.81 -1.79
N ASP A 65 -11.34 -8.93 -0.91
CA ASP A 65 -12.58 -9.18 -0.18
C ASP A 65 -13.80 -9.21 -1.13
N ASN A 66 -13.77 -8.43 -2.21
CA ASN A 66 -14.79 -8.50 -3.26
C ASN A 66 -14.79 -9.85 -3.98
N VAL A 67 -13.63 -10.47 -4.24
CA VAL A 67 -13.55 -11.83 -4.82
C VAL A 67 -14.22 -12.85 -3.90
N LYS A 68 -13.96 -12.77 -2.59
CA LYS A 68 -14.59 -13.64 -1.59
C LYS A 68 -16.11 -13.53 -1.59
N ASN A 69 -16.64 -12.34 -1.87
CA ASN A 69 -18.07 -12.08 -2.00
C ASN A 69 -18.63 -12.37 -3.42
N SER A 70 -17.92 -13.15 -4.24
CA SER A 70 -18.28 -13.51 -5.61
C SER A 70 -18.49 -12.31 -6.56
N LYS A 71 -17.90 -11.15 -6.24
CA LYS A 71 -17.92 -9.99 -7.13
C LYS A 71 -16.77 -10.08 -8.12
N LYS A 72 -17.02 -9.66 -9.36
CA LYS A 72 -15.95 -9.47 -10.35
C LYS A 72 -15.04 -8.35 -9.89
N ILE A 73 -13.73 -8.54 -10.06
CA ILE A 73 -12.74 -7.51 -9.80
C ILE A 73 -12.08 -7.04 -11.09
N THR A 74 -11.86 -5.73 -11.18
CA THR A 74 -11.14 -5.04 -12.23
C THR A 74 -9.87 -4.40 -11.66
N PHE A 75 -8.99 -3.95 -12.54
CA PHE A 75 -7.78 -3.24 -12.13
C PHE A 75 -8.12 -1.98 -11.31
N ASP A 76 -9.18 -1.27 -11.69
CA ASP A 76 -9.63 -0.03 -11.07
C ASP A 76 -9.98 -0.18 -9.59
N ASN A 77 -10.36 -1.39 -9.13
CA ASN A 77 -10.62 -1.65 -7.72
C ASN A 77 -9.40 -1.39 -6.82
N LEU A 78 -8.19 -1.33 -7.38
CA LEU A 78 -6.98 -0.90 -6.67
C LEU A 78 -7.12 0.53 -6.11
N PHE A 79 -7.90 1.37 -6.80
CA PHE A 79 -8.13 2.75 -6.42
C PHE A 79 -9.44 2.94 -5.64
N ASP A 80 -10.18 1.88 -5.32
CA ASP A 80 -11.42 1.97 -4.52
C ASP A 80 -11.16 2.57 -3.13
N GLY A 81 -9.95 2.38 -2.60
CA GLY A 81 -9.49 3.04 -1.37
C GLY A 81 -9.47 4.57 -1.51
N PHE A 82 -9.07 5.09 -2.68
CA PHE A 82 -9.15 6.52 -2.99
C PHE A 82 -10.59 6.96 -3.22
N SER A 83 -11.39 6.21 -3.99
CA SER A 83 -12.73 6.66 -4.39
C SER A 83 -13.71 6.74 -3.21
N ASN A 84 -13.71 5.73 -2.33
CA ASN A 84 -14.70 5.63 -1.26
C ASN A 84 -14.29 6.33 0.05
N ASN A 85 -12.99 6.56 0.26
CA ASN A 85 -12.46 7.11 1.51
C ASN A 85 -11.50 8.28 1.28
N LEU A 86 -11.57 8.95 0.13
CA LEU A 86 -10.64 10.02 -0.27
C LEU A 86 -10.40 11.04 0.85
N SER A 87 -11.48 11.52 1.48
CA SER A 87 -11.40 12.54 2.52
C SER A 87 -10.61 12.06 3.75
N ASN A 88 -10.90 10.85 4.22
CA ASN A 88 -10.17 10.23 5.33
C ASN A 88 -8.71 9.96 4.97
N LEU A 89 -8.44 9.55 3.73
CA LEU A 89 -7.10 9.31 3.21
C LEU A 89 -6.27 10.59 3.07
N ILE A 90 -6.87 11.66 2.56
CA ILE A 90 -6.24 12.99 2.46
C ILE A 90 -5.89 13.48 3.87
N MET A 91 -6.82 13.36 4.81
CA MET A 91 -6.59 13.75 6.21
C MET A 91 -5.48 12.92 6.87
N LEU A 92 -5.48 11.60 6.65
CA LEU A 92 -4.40 10.72 7.11
C LEU A 92 -3.05 11.10 6.48
N GLY A 93 -3.04 11.43 5.18
CA GLY A 93 -1.84 11.89 4.48
C GLY A 93 -1.29 13.20 5.03
N ILE A 94 -2.15 14.18 5.31
CA ILE A 94 -1.76 15.46 5.93
C ILE A 94 -1.18 15.23 7.32
N ILE A 95 -1.85 14.42 8.14
CA ILE A 95 -1.37 14.07 9.49
C ILE A 95 0.00 13.39 9.40
N PHE A 96 0.14 12.39 8.52
CA PHE A 96 1.38 11.67 8.33
C PHE A 96 2.51 12.60 7.86
N LEU A 97 2.24 13.52 6.94
CA LEU A 97 3.23 14.50 6.46
C LEU A 97 3.69 15.43 7.57
N LEU A 98 2.77 15.96 8.38
CA LEU A 98 3.12 16.80 9.52
C LEU A 98 4.05 16.05 10.49
N PHE A 99 3.68 14.83 10.88
CA PHE A 99 4.52 14.02 11.76
C PHE A 99 5.87 13.65 11.12
N SER A 100 5.88 13.32 9.83
CA SER A 100 7.12 12.98 9.13
C SER A 100 8.07 14.17 9.01
N LEU A 101 7.56 15.40 8.86
CA LEU A 101 8.37 16.61 8.88
C LEU A 101 8.96 16.85 10.27
N ILE A 102 8.17 16.66 11.33
CA ILE A 102 8.63 16.76 12.72
C ILE A 102 9.75 15.75 12.98
N VAL A 103 9.55 14.47 12.63
CA VAL A 103 10.56 13.42 12.80
C VAL A 103 11.82 13.73 11.99
N SER A 104 11.67 14.12 10.72
CA SER A 104 12.81 14.49 9.86
C SER A 104 13.61 15.65 10.44
N TYR A 105 12.94 16.67 10.98
CA TYR A 105 13.61 17.79 11.64
C TYR A 105 14.45 17.33 12.83
N PHE A 106 13.90 16.50 13.73
CA PHE A 106 14.64 15.97 14.87
C PHE A 106 15.81 15.06 14.45
N LEU A 107 15.62 14.22 13.44
CA LEU A 107 16.69 13.38 12.88
C LEU A 107 17.84 14.23 12.32
N ALA A 108 17.51 15.31 11.60
CA ALA A 108 18.52 16.22 11.07
C ALA A 108 19.32 16.92 12.18
N GLN A 109 18.68 17.28 13.30
CA GLN A 109 19.37 17.83 14.48
C GLN A 109 20.28 16.79 15.13
N PHE A 110 19.82 15.54 15.29
CA PHE A 110 20.64 14.45 15.83
C PHE A 110 21.89 14.18 14.98
N VAL A 111 21.73 14.09 13.66
CA VAL A 111 22.87 13.87 12.74
C VAL A 111 23.85 15.03 12.76
N ASN A 112 23.39 16.28 12.89
CA ASN A 112 24.28 17.44 12.99
C ASN A 112 25.08 17.47 14.31
N LEU A 113 24.52 16.94 15.40
CA LEU A 113 25.21 16.85 16.69
C LEU A 113 26.37 15.84 16.66
N ASP A 114 26.28 14.80 15.83
CA ASP A 114 27.35 13.79 15.69
C ASP A 114 28.54 14.29 14.84
N THR A 115 28.41 15.44 14.16
CA THR A 115 29.44 16.02 13.27
C THR A 115 30.25 17.18 13.88
N ILE A 116 30.00 17.55 15.14
CA ILE A 116 30.75 18.57 15.90
C ILE A 116 31.52 17.89 17.03
#